data_AF-A0AAE1GE55-F1
#
_entry.id   AF-A0AAE1GE55-F1
#
_cell.length_a   1.000
_cell.length_b   1.000
_cell.length_c   1.000
_cell.angle_alpha   90.00
_cell.angle_beta   90.00
_cell.angle_gamma   90.00
#
_symmetry.space_group_name_H-M   'P 1'
#
loop_
_entity.id
_entity.type
_entity.pdbx_description
1 polymer ?
#
loop_
_entity_poly.entity_id
_entity_poly.type
_entity_poly.pdbx_seq_one_letter_code
_entity_poly.pdbx_strand_id
1 'polypeptide(L)'
;MVRRDQLRPHSLLVIGTKEQKSLIDRIASTVKHLGETPQWADPKDINTKYRINFPDSSLAFMDPSAGILKADKCVTALQQLFRDAGGRLMDEWMVEDVVSVDEGVEVRGPRGVVRAGSVVLCSGP
;
A
#
# COMPACT_ATOMS: atom_id res chain seq x y z
N MET A 1 -14.90 -9.74 -2.53
CA MET A 1 -15.01 -9.28 -3.94
C MET A 1 -14.55 -7.82 -3.98
N VAL A 2 -13.40 -7.53 -4.60
CA VAL A 2 -12.90 -6.14 -4.73
C VAL A 2 -13.81 -5.41 -5.71
N ARG A 3 -14.36 -4.26 -5.30
CA ARG A 3 -15.21 -3.48 -6.21
C ARG A 3 -14.32 -2.85 -7.28
N ARG A 4 -14.78 -2.86 -8.54
CA ARG A 4 -14.04 -2.30 -9.70
C ARG A 4 -13.64 -0.83 -9.52
N ASP A 5 -14.24 -0.12 -8.58
CA ASP A 5 -13.92 1.28 -8.31
C ASP A 5 -12.72 1.47 -7.36
N GLN A 6 -12.22 0.41 -6.70
CA GLN A 6 -11.12 0.43 -5.71
C GLN A 6 -9.74 0.11 -6.31
N LEU A 7 -9.69 -0.74 -7.35
CA LEU A 7 -8.46 -1.13 -8.03
C LEU A 7 -8.61 -0.85 -9.52
N ARG A 8 -7.66 -0.11 -10.10
CA ARG A 8 -7.55 0.09 -11.54
C ARG A 8 -6.30 -0.63 -12.06
N PRO A 9 -6.45 -1.68 -12.89
CA PRO A 9 -5.31 -2.27 -13.58
C PRO A 9 -4.54 -1.21 -14.37
N HIS A 10 -3.23 -1.14 -14.17
CA HIS A 10 -2.39 -0.16 -14.84
C HIS A 10 -0.93 -0.55 -14.69
N SER A 11 -0.18 -0.52 -15.79
CA SER A 11 1.23 -0.87 -15.75
C SER A 11 2.03 0.12 -14.89
N LEU A 12 3.02 -0.40 -14.18
CA LEU A 12 3.98 0.40 -13.41
C LEU A 12 5.26 0.56 -14.22
N LEU A 13 5.66 1.80 -14.47
CA LEU A 13 6.99 2.10 -15.00
C LEU A 13 7.99 2.07 -13.86
N VAL A 14 8.97 1.19 -13.94
CA VAL A 14 10.12 1.14 -13.05
C VAL A 14 11.30 1.74 -13.78
N ILE A 15 11.94 2.73 -13.18
CA ILE A 15 13.13 3.39 -13.71
C ILE A 15 14.17 3.58 -12.62
N GLY A 16 15.44 3.47 -12.99
CA GLY A 16 16.54 3.84 -12.09
C GLY A 16 17.84 3.96 -12.85
N THR A 17 18.91 4.23 -12.11
CA THR A 17 20.24 4.42 -12.69
C THR A 17 20.99 3.10 -12.82
N LYS A 18 22.15 3.09 -13.49
CA LYS A 18 22.99 1.89 -13.60
C LYS A 18 23.53 1.42 -12.26
N GLU A 19 23.77 2.35 -11.34
CA GLU A 19 24.21 2.05 -9.97
C GLU A 19 23.14 1.27 -9.20
N GLN A 20 21.87 1.44 -9.56
CA GLN A 20 20.72 0.75 -8.98
C GLN A 20 20.36 -0.56 -9.70
N LYS A 21 21.18 -1.03 -10.65
CA LYS A 21 20.87 -2.21 -11.48
C LYS A 21 20.46 -3.43 -10.66
N SER A 22 21.13 -3.73 -9.55
CA SER A 22 20.80 -4.87 -8.70
C SER A 22 19.40 -4.76 -8.08
N LEU A 23 18.98 -3.57 -7.70
CA LEU A 23 17.63 -3.30 -7.20
C LEU A 23 16.61 -3.47 -8.32
N ILE A 24 16.85 -2.89 -9.49
CA ILE A 24 15.93 -2.98 -10.64
C ILE A 24 15.78 -4.43 -11.10
N ASP A 25 16.87 -5.19 -11.17
CA ASP A 25 16.84 -6.62 -11.51
C ASP A 25 16.03 -7.43 -10.48
N ARG A 26 16.11 -7.08 -9.19
CA ARG A 26 15.32 -7.72 -8.13
C ARG A 26 13.82 -7.38 -8.22
N ILE A 27 13.48 -6.16 -8.63
CA ILE A 27 12.08 -5.80 -8.89
C ILE A 27 11.59 -6.59 -10.12
N ALA A 28 12.38 -6.64 -11.19
CA ALA A 28 12.05 -7.40 -12.39
C ALA A 28 11.90 -8.91 -12.13
N SER A 29 12.73 -9.49 -11.25
CA SER A 29 12.58 -10.90 -10.86
C SER A 29 11.29 -11.15 -10.08
N THR A 30 10.83 -10.19 -9.27
CA THR A 30 9.55 -10.29 -8.55
C THR A 30 8.39 -10.40 -9.53
N VAL A 31 8.38 -9.60 -10.60
CA VAL A 31 7.36 -9.70 -11.67
C VAL A 31 7.38 -11.10 -12.31
N LYS A 32 8.57 -11.65 -12.60
CA LYS A 32 8.71 -13.02 -13.14
C LYS A 32 8.20 -14.08 -12.18
N HIS A 33 8.47 -13.95 -10.88
CA HIS A 33 7.97 -14.87 -9.86
C HIS A 33 6.45 -14.87 -9.74
N LEU A 34 5.79 -13.77 -10.12
CA LEU A 34 4.33 -13.66 -10.18
C LEU A 34 3.74 -14.21 -11.50
N GLY A 35 4.57 -14.81 -12.37
CA GLY A 35 4.15 -15.40 -13.64
C GLY A 35 4.08 -14.41 -14.81
N GLU A 36 4.55 -13.18 -14.60
CA GLU A 36 4.44 -12.08 -15.55
C GLU A 36 5.82 -11.72 -16.13
N THR A 37 5.85 -11.03 -17.28
CA THR A 37 7.13 -10.68 -17.93
C THR A 37 7.42 -9.19 -17.83
N PRO A 38 8.54 -8.76 -17.19
CA PRO A 38 9.03 -7.39 -17.27
C PRO A 38 9.27 -6.98 -18.72
N GLN A 39 8.66 -5.88 -19.15
CA GLN A 39 8.85 -5.34 -20.50
C GLN A 39 9.93 -4.27 -20.46
N TRP A 40 11.18 -4.67 -20.66
CA TRP A 40 12.31 -3.74 -20.74
C TRP A 40 12.14 -2.78 -21.91
N ALA A 41 12.46 -1.50 -21.67
CA ALA A 41 12.28 -0.43 -22.65
C ALA A 41 13.51 0.49 -22.67
N ASP A 42 13.78 1.08 -23.82
CA ASP A 42 14.80 2.12 -23.96
C ASP A 42 14.32 3.41 -23.24
N PRO A 43 15.14 4.04 -22.38
CA PRO A 43 14.80 5.32 -21.76
C PRO A 43 14.36 6.41 -22.74
N LYS A 44 14.88 6.44 -23.97
CA LYS A 44 14.46 7.40 -25.01
C LYS A 44 13.01 7.21 -25.43
N ASP A 45 12.60 5.95 -25.59
CA ASP A 45 11.22 5.61 -25.95
C ASP A 45 10.27 5.96 -24.81
N ILE A 46 10.69 5.71 -23.57
CA ILE A 46 9.96 6.08 -22.36
C ILE A 46 9.82 7.60 -22.24
N ASN A 47 10.91 8.35 -22.42
CA ASN A 47 10.92 9.81 -22.42
C ASN A 47 9.94 10.37 -23.46
N THR A 48 10.00 9.85 -24.69
CA THR A 48 9.10 10.25 -25.77
C THR A 48 7.64 9.95 -25.45
N LYS A 49 7.35 8.71 -25.01
CA LYS A 49 5.99 8.23 -24.76
C LYS A 49 5.30 9.00 -23.63
N TYR A 50 6.01 9.27 -22.54
CA TYR A 50 5.43 9.86 -21.33
C TYR A 50 5.75 11.36 -21.17
N ARG A 51 6.51 11.96 -22.10
CA ARG A 51 6.95 13.36 -22.07
C ARG A 51 7.72 13.69 -20.78
N ILE A 52 8.67 12.81 -20.45
CA ILE A 52 9.58 12.87 -19.30
C ILE A 52 11.03 12.94 -19.80
N ASN A 53 11.99 13.21 -18.91
CA ASN A 53 13.39 13.41 -19.30
C ASN A 53 14.38 12.73 -18.33
N PHE A 54 14.49 11.42 -18.44
CA PHE A 54 15.51 10.63 -17.75
C PHE A 54 16.78 10.50 -18.60
N PRO A 55 17.97 10.36 -17.98
CA PRO A 55 19.20 10.10 -18.74
C PRO A 55 19.09 8.87 -19.63
N ASP A 56 19.67 8.94 -20.84
CA ASP A 56 19.75 7.79 -21.76
C ASP A 56 20.47 6.58 -21.15
N SER A 57 21.29 6.80 -20.11
CA SER A 57 21.98 5.75 -19.38
C SER A 57 21.11 5.01 -18.36
N SER A 58 19.87 5.44 -18.12
CA SER A 58 18.94 4.80 -17.19
C SER A 58 18.56 3.38 -17.62
N LEU A 59 18.02 2.63 -16.67
CA LEU A 59 17.40 1.32 -16.88
C LEU A 59 15.90 1.46 -16.65
N ALA A 60 15.08 0.94 -17.56
CA ALA A 60 13.64 1.04 -17.47
C ALA A 60 12.94 -0.26 -17.89
N PHE A 61 11.88 -0.64 -17.17
CA PHE A 61 10.95 -1.66 -17.61
C PHE A 61 9.52 -1.34 -17.15
N MET A 62 8.54 -1.89 -17.85
CA MET A 62 7.14 -1.88 -17.44
C MET A 62 6.79 -3.20 -16.76
N ASP A 63 6.17 -3.12 -15.57
CA ASP A 63 5.43 -4.22 -14.96
C ASP A 63 3.97 -4.14 -15.45
N PRO A 64 3.51 -5.05 -16.33
CA PRO A 64 2.15 -5.02 -16.86
C PRO A 64 1.09 -5.48 -15.84
N SER A 65 1.51 -6.19 -14.79
CA SER A 65 0.63 -6.82 -13.80
C SER A 65 0.19 -5.87 -12.69
N ALA A 66 0.85 -4.72 -12.59
CA ALA A 66 0.59 -3.72 -11.59
C ALA A 66 -0.82 -3.08 -11.70
N GLY A 67 -1.15 -2.28 -10.69
CA GLY A 67 -2.38 -1.51 -10.66
C GLY A 67 -2.33 -0.37 -9.65
N ILE A 68 -3.34 0.49 -9.73
CA ILE A 68 -3.52 1.62 -8.83
C ILE A 68 -4.62 1.26 -7.84
N LEU A 69 -4.26 1.22 -6.57
CA LEU A 69 -5.20 1.07 -5.46
C LEU A 69 -5.67 2.45 -4.99
N LYS A 70 -6.98 2.66 -4.91
CA LYS A 70 -7.58 3.89 -4.34
C LYS A 70 -7.70 3.73 -2.84
N ALA A 71 -6.65 4.14 -2.13
CA ALA A 71 -6.48 3.88 -0.70
C ALA A 71 -7.66 4.40 0.14
N ASP A 72 -8.12 5.62 -0.13
CA ASP A 72 -9.30 6.25 0.47
C ASP A 72 -10.55 5.37 0.38
N LYS A 73 -10.82 4.83 -0.80
CA LYS A 73 -11.97 3.95 -1.05
C LYS A 73 -11.81 2.58 -0.41
N CYS A 74 -10.58 2.07 -0.32
CA CYS A 74 -10.30 0.81 0.34
C CYS A 74 -10.55 0.91 1.84
N VAL A 75 -10.03 1.97 2.48
CA VAL A 75 -10.24 2.24 3.91
C VAL A 75 -11.72 2.45 4.19
N THR A 76 -12.41 3.27 3.40
CA THR A 76 -13.85 3.52 3.55
C THR A 76 -14.67 2.23 3.47
N ALA A 77 -14.35 1.35 2.51
CA ALA A 77 -15.07 0.09 2.37
C ALA A 77 -14.78 -0.87 3.54
N LEU A 78 -13.54 -0.91 4.04
CA LEU A 78 -13.20 -1.73 5.20
C LEU A 78 -13.94 -1.24 6.46
N GLN A 79 -13.95 0.08 6.69
CA GLN A 79 -14.71 0.70 7.78
C GLN A 79 -16.20 0.40 7.68
N GLN A 80 -16.78 0.41 6.47
CA GLN A 80 -18.17 0.05 6.27
C GLN A 80 -18.42 -1.42 6.63
N LEU A 81 -17.61 -2.35 6.11
CA LEU A 81 -17.74 -3.78 6.43
C LEU A 81 -17.61 -4.06 7.93
N PHE A 82 -16.71 -3.35 8.62
CA PHE A 82 -16.54 -3.46 10.06
C PHE A 82 -17.79 -3.01 10.82
N ARG A 83 -18.39 -1.87 10.43
CA ARG A 83 -19.64 -1.37 11.03
C ARG A 83 -20.83 -2.30 10.73
N ASP A 84 -20.93 -2.81 9.51
CA ASP A 84 -21.99 -3.75 9.11
C ASP A 84 -21.93 -5.05 9.90
N ALA A 85 -20.73 -5.46 10.33
CA ALA A 85 -20.51 -6.60 11.22
C ALA A 85 -20.75 -6.27 12.72
N GLY A 86 -21.21 -5.06 13.05
CA GLY A 86 -21.48 -4.61 14.43
C GLY A 86 -20.29 -3.94 15.13
N GLY A 87 -19.18 -3.73 14.42
CA GLY A 87 -18.02 -2.99 14.93
C GLY A 87 -18.33 -1.52 15.18
N ARG A 88 -17.64 -0.92 16.15
CA ARG A 88 -17.78 0.51 16.50
C ARG A 88 -16.52 1.27 16.12
N LEU A 89 -16.69 2.32 15.32
CA LEU A 89 -15.62 3.27 15.00
C LEU A 89 -15.71 4.45 15.97
N MET A 90 -14.59 4.75 16.63
CA MET A 90 -14.46 5.87 17.55
C MET A 90 -13.46 6.86 16.96
N ASP A 91 -13.95 7.71 16.05
CA ASP A 91 -13.12 8.75 15.45
C ASP A 91 -12.80 9.86 16.47
N GLU A 92 -11.67 10.54 16.22
CA GLU A 92 -11.14 11.62 17.07
C GLU A 92 -10.91 11.18 18.54
N TRP A 93 -10.86 9.87 18.81
CA TRP A 93 -10.62 9.33 20.16
C TRP A 93 -9.14 8.98 20.29
N MET A 94 -8.37 9.97 20.75
CA MET A 94 -6.94 9.81 20.96
C MET A 94 -6.68 8.79 22.07
N VAL A 95 -5.92 7.75 21.73
CA VAL A 95 -5.37 6.80 22.70
C VAL A 95 -4.15 7.43 23.34
N GLU A 96 -4.12 7.51 24.66
CA GLU A 96 -3.00 8.04 25.43
C GLU A 96 -2.16 6.93 26.05
N ASP A 97 -2.79 5.81 26.42
CA ASP A 97 -2.13 4.69 27.07
C ASP A 97 -2.84 3.35 26.80
N VAL A 98 -2.08 2.25 26.88
CA VAL A 98 -2.57 0.88 26.73
C VAL A 98 -1.95 0.02 27.81
N VAL A 99 -2.78 -0.45 28.74
CA VAL A 99 -2.33 -1.14 29.96
C VAL A 99 -2.89 -2.55 30.00
N SER A 100 -2.02 -3.54 30.21
CA SER A 100 -2.44 -4.92 30.50
C SER A 100 -3.06 -5.02 31.89
N VAL A 101 -4.17 -5.74 31.99
CA VAL A 101 -4.88 -6.03 33.25
C VAL A 101 -5.17 -7.54 33.32
N ASP A 102 -5.55 -8.05 34.50
CA ASP A 102 -5.68 -9.50 34.75
C ASP A 102 -6.53 -10.26 33.72
N GLU A 103 -7.58 -9.64 33.20
CA GLU A 103 -8.51 -10.26 32.22
C GLU A 103 -8.45 -9.62 30.81
N GLY A 104 -7.38 -8.88 30.48
CA GLY A 104 -7.22 -8.32 29.14
C GLY A 104 -6.43 -7.01 29.10
N VAL A 105 -6.99 -6.00 28.44
CA VAL A 105 -6.35 -4.71 28.23
C VAL A 105 -7.31 -3.55 28.47
N GLU A 106 -6.79 -2.48 29.04
CA GLU A 106 -7.42 -1.17 29.13
C GLU A 106 -6.77 -0.23 28.12
N VAL A 107 -7.58 0.30 27.19
CA VAL A 107 -7.18 1.38 26.31
C VAL A 107 -7.71 2.68 26.92
N ARG A 108 -6.81 3.62 27.23
CA ARG A 108 -7.12 4.86 27.94
C ARG A 108 -6.98 6.04 27.01
N GLY A 109 -7.90 6.98 27.16
CA GLY A 109 -7.85 8.27 26.48
C GLY A 109 -8.57 9.35 27.30
N PRO A 110 -8.55 10.61 26.84
CA PRO A 110 -9.06 11.74 27.61
C PRO A 110 -10.59 11.67 27.82
N ARG A 111 -11.27 10.87 26.99
CA ARG A 111 -12.72 10.67 27.03
C ARG A 111 -13.12 9.37 27.76
N GLY A 112 -12.19 8.67 28.42
CA GLY A 112 -12.49 7.51 29.26
C GLY A 112 -11.62 6.28 28.98
N VAL A 113 -12.13 5.10 29.36
CA VAL A 113 -11.42 3.81 29.25
C VAL A 113 -12.27 2.81 28.48
N VAL A 114 -11.65 2.11 27.54
CA VAL A 114 -12.24 0.98 26.82
C VAL A 114 -11.56 -0.31 27.29
N ARG A 115 -12.35 -1.29 27.73
CA ARG A 115 -11.87 -2.62 28.14
C ARG A 115 -12.09 -3.62 27.01
N ALA A 116 -11.05 -4.41 26.72
CA ALA A 116 -11.10 -5.46 25.70
C ALA A 116 -10.26 -6.66 26.14
N GLY A 117 -10.50 -7.84 25.54
CA GLY A 117 -9.66 -9.02 25.77
C GLY A 117 -8.29 -8.93 25.06
N SER A 118 -8.19 -8.11 24.01
CA SER A 118 -6.96 -7.91 23.24
C SER A 118 -6.98 -6.57 22.52
N VAL A 119 -5.80 -6.05 22.18
CA VAL A 119 -5.62 -4.82 21.39
C VAL A 119 -4.68 -5.11 20.22
N VAL A 120 -4.96 -4.48 19.07
CA VAL A 120 -4.09 -4.50 17.89
C VAL A 120 -3.68 -3.05 17.61
N LEU A 121 -2.37 -2.79 17.62
CA LEU A 121 -1.81 -1.46 17.39
C LEU A 121 -1.49 -1.27 15.91
N CYS A 122 -2.27 -0.41 15.24
CA CYS A 122 -2.11 -0.04 13.83
C CYS A 122 -1.95 1.48 13.68
N SER A 123 -1.26 2.14 14.61
CA SER A 123 -1.27 3.61 14.76
C SER A 123 -0.47 4.38 13.70
N GLY A 124 0.30 3.72 12.84
CA GLY A 124 1.32 4.41 12.04
C GLY A 124 2.39 5.09 12.91
N PRO A 125 3.37 5.79 12.30
CA PRO A 125 4.34 6.63 13.01
C PRO A 125 3.74 7.96 13.50
#